data_AF-A0A4R3Z2N5-F1
#
_entry.id   AF-A0A4R3Z2N5-F1
#
_cell.length_a   1.000
_cell.length_b   1.000
_cell.length_c   1.000
_cell.angle_alpha   90.00
_cell.angle_beta   90.00
_cell.angle_gamma   90.00
#
_symmetry.space_group_name_H-M   'P 1'
#
loop_
_entity.id
_entity.type
_entity.pdbx_description
1 polymer ?
#
loop_
_entity_poly.entity_id
_entity_poly.type
_entity_poly.pdbx_seq_one_letter_code
_entity_poly.pdbx_strand_id
1 'polypeptide(L)'
;MGFDINIMKDFIDQNQSQYVGKYRYHSGYRTEEKAFKVHYYMLDQNFRQIDIYVEIQCKDCITYTFSEDLHEQEKIYIVKDALQRIINKTGYKSTLHYTLYESFIKTISHETTVIEPIDFCDLLNYMKYHHGINQKTMDEYYKIFIPCLEIHLKNKNYKKFMDSINLLFKNVLYQYEWDGTNSKYLDTEYQFHLYYIRQIIRIVYEHLDKFYKYASDELFEAIQTLCLNARFSFAIMTDFGSMVLSRYLVTNAMINSLKEKLVLNDKDEEKEDANLVFSYIYYIFHNDYEQYYAVVLKVLRGVINNMLTFANHDLDLALGNSLVKSEGYQVIIDLFHEDYNTFIFTCFPIQTFPLEMRPKVRDELVTAIQFFAARMENEKYRLSSFEQVMNINRLLTDNFKEWYK
;
A
#
# COMPACT_ATOMS: atom_id res chain seq x y z
N MET A 1 16.21 26.94 9.54
CA MET A 1 16.65 25.67 10.15
C MET A 1 18.15 25.57 9.98
N GLY A 2 18.91 25.29 11.05
CA GLY A 2 20.38 25.35 11.07
C GLY A 2 21.08 24.01 10.87
N PHE A 3 20.73 23.26 9.83
CA PHE A 3 21.53 22.11 9.39
C PHE A 3 22.43 22.53 8.25
N ASP A 4 23.70 22.12 8.30
CA ASP A 4 24.54 22.21 7.12
C ASP A 4 24.23 21.03 6.21
N ILE A 5 23.30 21.27 5.27
CA ILE A 5 22.89 20.29 4.27
C ILE A 5 24.11 19.83 3.43
N ASN A 6 25.13 20.68 3.30
CA ASN A 6 26.32 20.32 2.53
C ASN A 6 27.09 19.20 3.21
N ILE A 7 27.25 19.22 4.53
CA ILE A 7 27.93 18.14 5.28
C ILE A 7 27.21 16.79 5.07
N MET A 8 25.87 16.79 5.06
CA MET A 8 25.09 15.57 4.82
C MET A 8 25.25 15.06 3.38
N LYS A 9 25.21 15.97 2.40
CA LYS A 9 25.41 15.64 0.97
C LYS A 9 26.83 15.14 0.70
N ASP A 10 27.84 15.82 1.24
CA ASP A 10 29.24 15.43 1.13
C ASP A 10 29.46 14.02 1.68
N PHE A 11 28.85 13.68 2.82
CA PHE A 11 28.90 12.32 3.37
C PHE A 11 28.25 11.30 2.43
N ILE A 12 27.07 11.60 1.86
CA ILE A 12 26.37 10.71 0.92
C ILE A 12 27.21 10.48 -0.34
N ASP A 13 27.83 11.53 -0.88
CA ASP A 13 28.61 11.51 -2.12
C ASP A 13 29.96 10.82 -1.95
N GLN A 14 30.63 11.00 -0.80
CA GLN A 14 31.90 10.32 -0.49
C GLN A 14 31.73 8.81 -0.27
N ASN A 15 30.52 8.38 0.12
CA ASN A 15 30.23 6.99 0.48
C ASN A 15 29.31 6.30 -0.56
N GLN A 16 29.53 6.53 -1.85
CA GLN A 16 28.80 5.82 -2.90
C GLN A 16 29.10 4.31 -2.88
N SER A 17 28.05 3.51 -2.92
CA SER A 17 28.11 2.06 -2.87
C SER A 17 26.94 1.47 -3.64
N GLN A 18 27.17 0.33 -4.30
CA GLN A 18 26.11 -0.48 -4.93
C GLN A 18 25.44 -1.42 -3.93
N TYR A 19 25.90 -1.44 -2.67
CA TYR A 19 25.32 -2.27 -1.63
C TYR A 19 23.89 -1.85 -1.30
N VAL A 20 22.98 -2.82 -1.26
CA VAL A 20 21.59 -2.65 -0.83
C VAL A 20 21.49 -3.19 0.59
N GLY A 21 21.16 -2.32 1.55
CA GLY A 21 21.04 -2.70 2.95
C GLY A 21 19.92 -3.69 3.20
N LYS A 22 20.08 -4.46 4.27
CA LYS A 22 19.10 -5.46 4.74
C LYS A 22 18.03 -4.82 5.61
N TYR A 23 18.39 -3.78 6.36
CA TYR A 23 17.46 -3.10 7.24
C TYR A 23 16.62 -2.08 6.48
N ARG A 24 15.40 -1.85 6.98
CA ARG A 24 14.45 -0.89 6.44
C ARG A 24 14.08 0.14 7.50
N TYR A 25 13.85 1.37 7.05
CA TYR A 25 13.50 2.48 7.93
C TYR A 25 12.15 2.21 8.59
N HIS A 26 12.09 2.33 9.92
CA HIS A 26 10.86 2.25 10.70
C HIS A 26 10.35 3.67 11.03
N SER A 27 11.19 4.45 11.71
CA SER A 27 10.81 5.77 12.22
C SER A 27 12.04 6.53 12.68
N GLY A 28 11.93 7.84 12.85
CA GLY A 28 13.00 8.64 13.41
C GLY A 28 12.56 10.05 13.71
N TYR A 29 13.17 10.65 14.71
CA TYR A 29 12.84 11.99 15.17
C TYR A 29 14.10 12.74 15.61
N ARG A 30 13.97 14.06 15.62
CA ARG A 30 15.03 14.96 16.06
C ARG A 30 15.10 15.00 17.58
N THR A 31 16.29 14.86 18.15
CA THR A 31 16.51 14.94 19.60
C THR A 31 17.23 16.21 20.03
N GLU A 32 18.04 16.80 19.16
CA GLU A 32 18.77 18.04 19.41
C GLU A 32 18.83 18.90 18.14
N GLU A 33 19.43 20.09 18.23
CA GLU A 33 19.64 20.94 17.06
C GLU A 33 20.39 20.24 15.93
N LYS A 34 21.33 19.35 16.27
CA LYS A 34 22.17 18.65 15.29
C LYS A 34 22.16 17.13 15.49
N ALA A 35 21.15 16.59 16.19
CA ALA A 35 21.08 15.17 16.52
C ALA A 35 19.73 14.54 16.16
N PHE A 36 19.78 13.30 15.70
CA PHE A 36 18.61 12.49 15.35
C PHE A 36 18.73 11.09 15.94
N LYS A 37 17.59 10.55 16.37
CA LYS A 37 17.43 9.13 16.66
C LYS A 37 16.58 8.49 15.59
N VAL A 38 17.06 7.39 15.05
CA VAL A 38 16.41 6.66 13.96
C VAL A 38 16.36 5.19 14.34
N HIS A 39 15.25 4.56 13.99
CA HIS A 39 14.98 3.15 14.22
C HIS A 39 14.81 2.48 12.85
N TYR A 40 15.54 1.39 12.69
CA TYR A 40 15.51 0.49 11.54
C TYR A 40 15.20 -0.91 12.03
N TYR A 41 14.64 -1.74 11.15
CA TYR A 41 14.35 -3.13 11.46
C TYR A 41 14.59 -4.04 10.27
N MET A 42 14.76 -5.32 10.55
CA MET A 42 14.64 -6.38 9.56
C MET A 42 13.85 -7.55 10.12
N LEU A 43 13.22 -8.34 9.25
CA LEU A 43 12.67 -9.64 9.61
C LEU A 43 13.68 -10.73 9.24
N ASP A 44 13.98 -11.63 10.17
CA ASP A 44 14.77 -12.83 9.89
C ASP A 44 13.99 -13.86 9.06
N GLN A 45 14.62 -15.00 8.75
CA GLN A 45 14.00 -16.06 7.94
C GLN A 45 12.76 -16.72 8.61
N ASN A 46 12.58 -16.51 9.92
CA ASN A 46 11.42 -16.95 10.70
C ASN A 46 10.45 -15.78 10.98
N PHE A 47 10.63 -14.65 10.29
CA PHE A 47 9.89 -13.41 10.47
C PHE A 47 9.95 -12.81 11.88
N ARG A 48 11.05 -13.05 12.60
CA ARG A 48 11.32 -12.36 13.86
C ARG A 48 11.94 -11.01 13.58
N GLN A 49 11.38 -9.97 14.19
CA GLN A 49 11.87 -8.62 14.07
C GLN A 49 13.19 -8.43 14.82
N ILE A 50 14.15 -7.83 14.14
CA ILE A 50 15.45 -7.43 14.68
C ILE A 50 15.55 -5.91 14.51
N ASP A 51 15.60 -5.22 15.65
CA ASP A 51 15.57 -3.77 15.73
C ASP A 51 16.96 -3.18 15.91
N ILE A 52 17.19 -2.03 15.25
CA ILE A 52 18.42 -1.27 15.35
C ILE A 52 18.10 0.19 15.57
N TYR A 53 18.69 0.75 16.61
CA TYR A 53 18.59 2.16 16.93
C TYR A 53 19.92 2.84 16.59
N VAL A 54 19.81 3.97 15.91
CA VAL A 54 20.95 4.76 15.45
C VAL A 54 20.80 6.19 15.94
N GLU A 55 21.82 6.70 16.60
CA GLU A 55 21.95 8.12 16.87
C GLU A 55 22.91 8.74 15.85
N ILE A 56 22.47 9.79 15.16
CA ILE A 56 23.25 10.50 14.14
C ILE A 56 23.44 11.94 14.58
N GLN A 57 24.69 12.40 14.60
CA GLN A 57 25.10 13.76 14.93
C GLN A 57 25.66 14.43 13.68
N CYS A 58 25.05 15.56 13.31
CA CYS A 58 25.34 16.32 12.09
C CYS A 58 25.97 17.68 12.46
N LYS A 59 27.13 17.64 13.12
CA LYS A 59 27.85 18.84 13.59
C LYS A 59 28.79 19.37 12.52
N ASP A 60 30.09 19.15 12.68
CA ASP A 60 31.13 19.53 11.71
C ASP A 60 31.46 18.35 10.77
N CYS A 61 31.19 17.13 11.25
CA CYS A 61 31.19 15.90 10.47
C CYS A 61 29.99 15.05 10.88
N ILE A 62 29.63 14.09 10.03
CA ILE A 62 28.62 13.08 10.37
C ILE A 62 29.27 12.05 11.29
N THR A 63 28.77 11.95 12.52
CA THR A 63 29.10 10.85 13.43
C THR A 63 27.83 10.08 13.78
N TYR A 64 27.97 8.78 14.02
CA TYR A 64 26.84 7.91 14.29
C TYR A 64 27.19 6.84 15.32
N THR A 65 26.19 6.42 16.09
CA THR A 65 26.31 5.34 17.08
C THR A 65 25.15 4.39 16.90
N PHE A 66 25.45 3.10 16.69
CA PHE A 66 24.48 2.04 16.55
C PHE A 66 24.28 1.32 17.88
N SER A 67 23.06 0.84 18.14
CA SER A 67 22.76 -0.02 19.30
C SER A 67 23.38 -1.40 19.20
N GLU A 68 23.60 -1.87 17.97
CA GLU A 68 24.11 -3.21 17.63
C GLU A 68 25.40 -3.12 16.82
N ASP A 69 26.23 -4.16 16.88
CA ASP A 69 27.41 -4.25 16.02
C ASP A 69 27.04 -4.76 14.62
N LEU A 70 27.35 -3.95 13.61
CA LEU A 70 27.02 -4.19 12.21
C LEU A 70 28.27 -4.11 11.34
N HIS A 71 28.22 -4.78 10.19
CA HIS A 71 29.22 -4.58 9.14
C HIS A 71 29.20 -3.12 8.63
N GLU A 72 30.37 -2.55 8.35
CA GLU A 72 30.50 -1.13 7.98
C GLU A 72 29.68 -0.73 6.76
N GLN A 73 29.55 -1.60 5.75
CA GLN A 73 28.71 -1.31 4.58
C GLN A 73 27.22 -1.14 4.94
N GLU A 74 26.71 -1.90 5.92
CA GLU A 74 25.33 -1.76 6.39
C GLU A 74 25.17 -0.47 7.20
N LYS A 75 26.14 -0.15 8.07
CA LYS A 75 26.14 1.12 8.82
C LYS A 75 26.07 2.32 7.89
N ILE A 76 26.94 2.35 6.87
CA ILE A 76 26.98 3.42 5.87
C ILE A 76 25.64 3.50 5.10
N TYR A 77 25.07 2.37 4.68
CA TYR A 77 23.78 2.36 3.98
C TYR A 77 22.67 2.98 4.84
N ILE A 78 22.53 2.54 6.09
CA ILE A 78 21.53 3.04 7.03
C ILE A 78 21.70 4.54 7.28
N VAL A 79 22.93 5.00 7.53
CA VAL A 79 23.20 6.41 7.77
C VAL A 79 22.86 7.25 6.54
N LYS A 80 23.21 6.80 5.33
CA LYS A 80 22.86 7.51 4.08
C LYS A 80 21.35 7.61 3.87
N ASP A 81 20.61 6.51 4.05
CA ASP A 81 19.15 6.52 3.93
C ASP A 81 18.52 7.47 4.96
N ALA A 82 18.99 7.44 6.22
CA ALA A 82 18.52 8.35 7.26
C ALA A 82 18.81 9.82 6.93
N LEU A 83 20.03 10.14 6.47
CA LEU A 83 20.40 11.51 6.07
C LEU A 83 19.55 11.99 4.89
N GLN A 84 19.32 11.15 3.87
CA GLN A 84 18.47 11.52 2.74
C GLN A 84 17.04 11.86 3.19
N ARG A 85 16.48 11.08 4.13
CA ARG A 85 15.16 11.37 4.72
C ARG A 85 15.15 12.69 5.48
N ILE A 86 16.20 13.00 6.23
CA ILE A 86 16.35 14.28 6.93
C ILE A 86 16.41 15.43 5.92
N ILE A 87 17.26 15.33 4.89
CA ILE A 87 17.38 16.34 3.83
C ILE A 87 16.02 16.60 3.18
N ASN A 88 15.28 15.55 2.83
CA ASN A 88 13.96 15.67 2.22
C ASN A 88 12.96 16.45 3.10
N LYS A 89 13.11 16.40 4.43
CA LYS A 89 12.27 17.15 5.37
C LYS A 89 12.71 18.60 5.58
N THR A 90 13.98 18.94 5.34
CA THR A 90 14.51 20.31 5.59
C THR A 90 13.86 21.41 4.74
N GLY A 91 13.26 21.06 3.61
CA GLY A 91 12.54 22.01 2.74
C GLY A 91 11.21 22.48 3.32
N TYR A 92 10.69 21.84 4.36
CA TYR A 92 9.40 22.19 4.95
C TYR A 92 9.55 23.15 6.13
N LYS A 93 8.62 24.08 6.24
CA LYS A 93 8.50 24.93 7.43
C LYS A 93 7.94 24.10 8.57
N SER A 94 8.62 24.11 9.72
CA SER A 94 8.18 23.50 10.98
C SER A 94 7.92 24.59 12.02
N THR A 95 6.92 24.37 12.87
CA THR A 95 6.58 25.26 13.99
C THR A 95 6.69 24.57 15.34
N LEU A 96 6.67 23.24 15.37
CA LEU A 96 6.75 22.47 16.60
C LEU A 96 8.20 22.12 16.93
N HIS A 97 8.70 22.66 18.03
CA HIS A 97 10.05 22.32 18.50
C HIS A 97 10.10 20.86 18.99
N TYR A 98 11.19 20.14 18.68
CA TYR A 98 11.32 18.70 18.95
C TYR A 98 11.21 18.32 20.44
N THR A 99 11.56 19.23 21.35
CA THR A 99 11.40 19.01 22.81
C THR A 99 9.95 18.99 23.26
N LEU A 100 9.01 19.45 22.42
CA LEU A 100 7.61 19.59 22.78
C LEU A 100 6.75 18.41 22.33
N TYR A 101 7.29 17.46 21.54
CA TYR A 101 6.51 16.35 20.97
C TYR A 101 5.72 15.58 22.03
N GLU A 102 6.38 15.14 23.10
CA GLU A 102 5.73 14.38 24.18
C GLU A 102 4.62 15.17 24.87
N SER A 103 4.90 16.42 25.23
CA SER A 103 3.91 17.30 25.86
C SER A 103 2.74 17.62 24.93
N PHE A 104 3.01 17.79 23.62
CA PHE A 104 1.98 18.06 22.63
C PHE A 104 1.02 16.88 22.50
N ILE A 105 1.55 15.65 22.49
CA ILE A 105 0.74 14.41 22.43
C ILE A 105 -0.09 14.23 23.71
N LYS A 106 0.45 14.57 24.88
CA LYS A 106 -0.25 14.41 26.17
C LYS A 106 -1.28 15.49 26.46
N THR A 107 -1.06 16.72 26.00
CA THR A 107 -1.84 17.91 26.38
C THR A 107 -2.75 18.39 25.26
N ILE A 108 -3.14 17.52 24.33
CA ILE A 108 -4.02 17.87 23.22
C ILE A 108 -5.30 18.51 23.78
N SER A 109 -5.39 19.82 23.66
CA SER A 109 -6.65 20.55 23.77
C SER A 109 -7.12 20.75 22.34
N HIS A 110 -8.39 20.43 22.08
CA HIS A 110 -9.01 20.59 20.74
C HIS A 110 -9.07 22.05 20.27
N GLU A 111 -8.54 22.96 21.07
CA GLU A 111 -8.52 24.38 20.83
C GLU A 111 -7.06 24.83 20.57
N THR A 112 -6.87 25.41 19.39
CA THR A 112 -5.96 26.53 19.08
C THR A 112 -4.59 26.33 18.42
N THR A 113 -3.92 25.17 18.45
CA THR A 113 -2.56 25.11 17.85
C THR A 113 -2.54 24.43 16.48
N VAL A 114 -2.67 25.24 15.41
CA VAL A 114 -2.41 24.79 14.04
C VAL A 114 -0.91 24.69 13.83
N ILE A 115 -0.37 23.47 13.81
CA ILE A 115 1.02 23.19 13.45
C ILE A 115 1.18 23.08 11.92
N GLU A 116 2.41 23.09 11.43
CA GLU A 116 2.68 22.98 10.00
C GLU A 116 2.60 21.51 9.54
N PRO A 117 2.31 21.25 8.24
CA PRO A 117 2.14 19.89 7.71
C PRO A 117 3.23 18.88 8.10
N ILE A 118 4.50 19.31 8.11
CA ILE A 118 5.64 18.45 8.48
C ILE A 118 5.65 18.05 9.95
N ASP A 119 5.11 18.91 10.83
CA ASP A 119 5.08 18.67 12.26
C ASP A 119 4.19 17.44 12.57
N PHE A 120 3.13 17.20 11.78
CA PHE A 120 2.32 15.98 11.91
C PHE A 120 3.12 14.71 11.59
N CYS A 121 3.99 14.75 10.58
CA CYS A 121 4.84 13.61 10.24
C CYS A 121 5.90 13.37 11.30
N ASP A 122 6.45 14.43 11.90
CA ASP A 122 7.42 14.28 12.97
C ASP A 122 6.78 13.76 14.27
N LEU A 123 5.55 14.18 14.58
CA LEU A 123 4.75 13.59 15.66
C LEU A 123 4.46 12.11 15.41
N LEU A 124 4.02 11.73 14.21
CA LEU A 124 3.79 10.34 13.86
C LEU A 124 5.07 9.51 14.02
N ASN A 125 6.20 10.01 13.51
CA ASN A 125 7.48 9.32 13.62
C ASN A 125 7.97 9.21 15.07
N TYR A 126 7.76 10.23 15.90
CA TYR A 126 8.03 10.18 17.33
C TYR A 126 7.17 9.10 18.01
N MET A 127 5.87 9.07 17.72
CA MET A 127 4.95 8.07 18.29
C MET A 127 5.31 6.65 17.84
N LYS A 128 5.63 6.43 16.56
CA LYS A 128 6.13 5.14 16.06
C LYS A 128 7.41 4.72 16.77
N TYR A 129 8.34 5.64 16.98
CA TYR A 129 9.63 5.34 17.64
C TYR A 129 9.44 4.89 19.10
N HIS A 130 8.59 5.57 19.86
CA HIS A 130 8.44 5.31 21.31
C HIS A 130 7.35 4.29 21.65
N HIS A 131 6.28 4.21 20.85
CA HIS A 131 5.10 3.38 21.13
C HIS A 131 4.94 2.22 20.14
N GLY A 132 5.80 2.13 19.12
CA GLY A 132 5.75 1.13 18.05
C GLY A 132 4.65 1.38 17.02
N ILE A 133 4.70 0.63 15.91
CA ILE A 133 3.66 0.62 14.88
C ILE A 133 2.57 -0.38 15.28
N ASN A 134 1.44 0.13 15.76
CA ASN A 134 0.27 -0.67 16.10
C ASN A 134 -1.00 0.20 16.04
N GLN A 135 -2.17 -0.45 16.12
CA GLN A 135 -3.46 0.23 16.05
C GLN A 135 -3.62 1.32 17.12
N LYS A 136 -3.16 1.08 18.36
CA LYS A 136 -3.28 2.06 19.45
C LYS A 136 -2.50 3.34 19.14
N THR A 137 -1.27 3.21 18.66
CA THR A 137 -0.45 4.36 18.24
C THR A 137 -1.14 5.17 17.14
N MET A 138 -1.72 4.49 16.14
CA MET A 138 -2.43 5.19 15.05
C MET A 138 -3.72 5.86 15.54
N ASP A 139 -4.48 5.21 16.41
CA ASP A 139 -5.69 5.80 17.00
C ASP A 139 -5.39 7.07 17.79
N GLU A 140 -4.30 7.08 18.56
CA GLU A 140 -3.85 8.28 19.28
C GLU A 140 -3.38 9.37 18.31
N TYR A 141 -2.66 9.02 17.26
CA TYR A 141 -2.20 9.97 16.25
C TYR A 141 -3.38 10.65 15.53
N TYR A 142 -4.37 9.89 15.07
CA TYR A 142 -5.48 10.44 14.31
C TYR A 142 -6.46 11.28 15.15
N LYS A 143 -6.49 11.10 16.47
CA LYS A 143 -7.15 12.03 17.42
C LYS A 143 -6.54 13.43 17.39
N ILE A 144 -5.29 13.56 16.96
CA ILE A 144 -4.61 14.85 16.72
C ILE A 144 -4.84 15.29 15.27
N PHE A 145 -4.53 14.40 14.33
CA PHE A 145 -4.42 14.75 12.92
C PHE A 145 -5.75 15.20 12.31
N ILE A 146 -6.85 14.47 12.54
CA ILE A 146 -8.15 14.78 11.93
C ILE A 146 -8.71 16.15 12.41
N PRO A 147 -8.77 16.45 13.72
CA PRO A 147 -9.22 17.77 14.17
C PRO A 147 -8.39 18.92 13.59
N CYS A 148 -7.07 18.74 13.43
CA CYS A 148 -6.23 19.75 12.81
C CYS A 148 -6.54 19.95 11.31
N LEU A 149 -6.79 18.87 10.57
CA LEU A 149 -7.29 18.94 9.19
C LEU A 149 -8.61 19.71 9.12
N GLU A 150 -9.55 19.45 10.02
CA GLU A 150 -10.81 20.19 10.08
C GLU A 150 -10.61 21.68 10.37
N ILE A 151 -9.63 22.06 11.20
CA ILE A 151 -9.28 23.47 11.43
C ILE A 151 -8.71 24.11 10.15
N HIS A 152 -7.81 23.43 9.42
CA HIS A 152 -7.33 23.92 8.13
C HIS A 152 -8.49 24.15 7.15
N LEU A 153 -9.44 23.22 7.10
CA LEU A 153 -10.63 23.31 6.27
C LEU A 153 -11.54 24.48 6.68
N LYS A 154 -11.83 24.66 7.98
CA LYS A 154 -12.60 25.81 8.53
C LYS A 154 -11.95 27.14 8.17
N ASN A 155 -10.62 27.19 8.22
CA ASN A 155 -9.83 28.37 7.87
C ASN A 155 -9.60 28.52 6.35
N LYS A 156 -10.19 27.66 5.50
CA LYS A 156 -10.03 27.67 4.04
C LYS A 156 -8.60 27.48 3.56
N ASN A 157 -7.74 26.87 4.38
CA ASN A 157 -6.35 26.56 4.06
C ASN A 157 -6.25 25.22 3.30
N TYR A 158 -6.88 25.14 2.13
CA TYR A 158 -6.98 23.90 1.33
C TYR A 158 -5.62 23.33 0.94
N LYS A 159 -4.66 24.18 0.58
CA LYS A 159 -3.29 23.76 0.26
C LYS A 159 -2.61 23.09 1.46
N LYS A 160 -2.60 23.72 2.63
CA LYS A 160 -2.02 23.12 3.85
C LYS A 160 -2.70 21.81 4.25
N PHE A 161 -4.01 21.71 4.05
CA PHE A 161 -4.75 20.46 4.27
C PHE A 161 -4.21 19.36 3.36
N MET A 162 -4.06 19.62 2.06
CA MET A 162 -3.56 18.63 1.11
C MET A 162 -2.06 18.32 1.32
N ASP A 163 -1.24 19.33 1.64
CA ASP A 163 0.17 19.13 1.98
C ASP A 163 0.33 18.16 3.16
N SER A 164 -0.51 18.29 4.21
CA SER A 164 -0.54 17.38 5.35
C SER A 164 -0.88 15.94 4.94
N ILE A 165 -1.82 15.77 4.01
CA ILE A 165 -2.19 14.44 3.48
C ILE A 165 -1.06 13.85 2.63
N ASN A 166 -0.48 14.62 1.73
CA ASN A 166 0.63 14.16 0.88
C ASN A 166 1.84 13.75 1.71
N LEU A 167 2.17 14.50 2.75
CA LEU A 167 3.23 14.15 3.69
C LEU A 167 2.90 12.90 4.51
N LEU A 168 1.65 12.74 4.95
CA LEU A 168 1.20 11.51 5.61
C LEU A 168 1.36 10.31 4.67
N PHE A 169 0.85 10.38 3.45
CA PHE A 169 0.94 9.29 2.47
C PHE A 169 2.41 8.92 2.19
N LYS A 170 3.31 9.89 2.02
CA LYS A 170 4.75 9.62 1.86
C LYS A 170 5.40 8.95 3.08
N ASN A 171 4.80 9.04 4.26
CA ASN A 171 5.34 8.49 5.52
C ASN A 171 4.67 7.17 5.95
N VAL A 172 3.63 6.72 5.24
CA VAL A 172 3.01 5.40 5.47
C VAL A 172 3.84 4.33 4.79
N LEU A 173 4.12 3.25 5.51
CA LEU A 173 4.72 2.06 4.91
C LEU A 173 3.65 1.21 4.19
N TYR A 174 3.72 1.20 2.86
CA TYR A 174 2.78 0.45 2.02
C TYR A 174 3.24 -0.97 1.70
N GLN A 175 4.52 -1.17 1.42
CA GLN A 175 5.02 -2.48 0.97
C GLN A 175 6.53 -2.63 1.21
N TYR A 176 6.90 -3.47 2.18
CA TYR A 176 8.22 -4.11 2.20
C TYR A 176 8.03 -5.62 2.19
N GLU A 177 8.78 -6.30 1.33
CA GLU A 177 8.81 -7.75 1.24
C GLU A 177 9.99 -8.30 2.02
N TRP A 178 9.72 -9.34 2.79
CA TRP A 178 10.71 -10.07 3.57
C TRP A 178 10.71 -11.53 3.14
N ASP A 179 11.90 -12.06 2.86
CA ASP A 179 12.07 -13.45 2.46
C ASP A 179 12.25 -14.35 3.69
N GLY A 180 11.34 -15.31 3.86
CA GLY A 180 11.44 -16.38 4.85
C GLY A 180 12.02 -17.66 4.24
N THR A 181 12.10 -18.74 5.02
CA THR A 181 12.62 -20.03 4.53
C THR A 181 11.74 -20.64 3.43
N ASN A 182 10.41 -20.61 3.60
CA ASN A 182 9.45 -21.28 2.72
C ASN A 182 8.32 -20.36 2.21
N SER A 183 8.29 -19.11 2.67
CA SER A 183 7.23 -18.14 2.34
C SER A 183 7.81 -16.73 2.40
N LYS A 184 7.06 -15.75 1.91
CA LYS A 184 7.38 -14.34 2.11
C LYS A 184 6.47 -13.69 3.15
N TYR A 185 6.90 -12.57 3.70
CA TYR A 185 6.07 -11.71 4.55
C TYR A 185 6.01 -10.32 3.95
N LEU A 186 4.83 -9.71 3.98
CA LEU A 186 4.63 -8.34 3.51
C LEU A 186 4.36 -7.41 4.68
N ASP A 187 5.02 -6.27 4.73
CA ASP A 187 4.64 -5.25 5.69
C ASP A 187 3.27 -4.66 5.42
N THR A 188 2.60 -4.36 6.52
CA THR A 188 1.16 -4.10 6.55
C THR A 188 0.83 -2.91 7.45
N GLU A 189 1.77 -1.97 7.63
CA GLU A 189 1.51 -0.75 8.41
C GLU A 189 0.29 0.02 7.87
N TYR A 190 0.16 0.15 6.55
CA TYR A 190 -0.94 0.88 5.92
C TYR A 190 -2.33 0.45 6.41
N GLN A 191 -2.47 -0.79 6.90
CA GLN A 191 -3.72 -1.33 7.41
C GLN A 191 -4.28 -0.50 8.56
N PHE A 192 -3.39 -0.07 9.47
CA PHE A 192 -3.76 0.76 10.62
C PHE A 192 -4.24 2.16 10.20
N HIS A 193 -3.95 2.58 8.96
CA HIS A 193 -4.38 3.86 8.41
C HIS A 193 -5.68 3.78 7.59
N LEU A 194 -6.13 2.58 7.16
CA LEU A 194 -7.25 2.41 6.22
C LEU A 194 -8.52 3.14 6.67
N TYR A 195 -8.93 2.95 7.93
CA TYR A 195 -10.15 3.54 8.46
C TYR A 195 -10.11 5.07 8.43
N TYR A 196 -9.00 5.66 8.88
CA TYR A 196 -8.84 7.11 8.97
C TYR A 196 -8.67 7.76 7.60
N ILE A 197 -7.95 7.11 6.68
CA ILE A 197 -7.80 7.63 5.31
C ILE A 197 -9.15 7.60 4.58
N ARG A 198 -10.00 6.59 4.80
CA ARG A 198 -11.39 6.62 4.29
C ARG A 198 -12.18 7.82 4.82
N GLN A 199 -12.04 8.16 6.11
CA GLN A 199 -12.67 9.37 6.67
C GLN A 199 -12.15 10.64 6.01
N ILE A 200 -10.83 10.75 5.83
CA ILE A 200 -10.21 11.91 5.18
C ILE A 200 -10.70 12.05 3.73
N ILE A 201 -10.78 10.95 2.99
CA ILE A 201 -11.31 10.93 1.62
C ILE A 201 -12.75 11.43 1.58
N ARG A 202 -13.59 11.06 2.55
CA ARG A 202 -14.98 11.59 2.65
C ARG A 202 -15.01 13.10 2.87
N ILE A 203 -14.13 13.64 3.73
CA ILE A 203 -13.99 15.09 3.93
C ILE A 203 -13.58 15.78 2.61
N VAL A 204 -12.61 15.21 1.88
CA VAL A 204 -12.19 15.75 0.58
C VAL A 204 -13.33 15.69 -0.43
N TYR A 205 -14.05 14.57 -0.50
CA TYR A 205 -15.20 14.37 -1.38
C TYR A 205 -16.30 15.42 -1.16
N GLU A 206 -16.67 15.70 0.09
CA GLU A 206 -17.68 16.71 0.44
C GLU A 206 -17.28 18.13 -0.01
N HIS A 207 -15.99 18.39 -0.16
CA HIS A 207 -15.44 19.69 -0.52
C HIS A 207 -14.63 19.69 -1.81
N LEU A 208 -14.85 18.70 -2.69
CA LEU A 208 -13.99 18.43 -3.83
C LEU A 208 -13.81 19.64 -4.76
N ASP A 209 -14.86 20.42 -5.06
CA ASP A 209 -14.74 21.64 -5.89
C ASP A 209 -13.77 22.66 -5.28
N LYS A 210 -13.74 22.77 -3.95
CA LYS A 210 -12.89 23.75 -3.27
C LYS A 210 -11.44 23.30 -3.30
N PHE A 211 -11.19 22.01 -3.07
CA PHE A 211 -9.85 21.44 -3.22
C PHE A 211 -9.35 21.55 -4.66
N TYR A 212 -10.17 21.18 -5.64
CA TYR A 212 -9.82 21.34 -7.05
C TYR A 212 -9.55 22.81 -7.43
N LYS A 213 -10.33 23.76 -6.90
CA LYS A 213 -10.14 25.19 -7.21
C LYS A 213 -8.90 25.80 -6.58
N TYR A 214 -8.54 25.40 -5.35
CA TYR A 214 -7.53 26.11 -4.54
C TYR A 214 -6.27 25.29 -4.24
N ALA A 215 -6.24 23.99 -4.56
CA ALA A 215 -5.16 23.06 -4.28
C ALA A 215 -5.18 21.87 -5.26
N SER A 216 -5.36 22.12 -6.57
CA SER A 216 -5.46 21.09 -7.60
C SER A 216 -4.22 20.21 -7.67
N ASP A 217 -3.05 20.83 -7.59
CA ASP A 217 -1.77 20.15 -7.81
C ASP A 217 -1.49 19.19 -6.65
N GLU A 218 -1.71 19.65 -5.41
CA GLU A 218 -1.58 18.83 -4.22
C GLU A 218 -2.65 17.73 -4.17
N LEU A 219 -3.87 18.01 -4.64
CA LEU A 219 -4.93 17.00 -4.77
C LEU A 219 -4.55 15.90 -5.76
N PHE A 220 -4.03 16.27 -6.93
CA PHE A 220 -3.61 15.31 -7.94
C PHE A 220 -2.37 14.53 -7.51
N GLU A 221 -1.46 15.13 -6.76
CA GLU A 221 -0.35 14.42 -6.12
C GLU A 221 -0.84 13.35 -5.12
N ALA A 222 -1.86 13.68 -4.31
CA ALA A 222 -2.46 12.72 -3.38
C ALA A 222 -3.07 11.54 -4.13
N ILE A 223 -3.87 11.81 -5.18
CA ILE A 223 -4.50 10.79 -6.02
C ILE A 223 -3.44 9.95 -6.74
N GLN A 224 -2.38 10.57 -7.25
CA GLN A 224 -1.25 9.86 -7.88
C GLN A 224 -0.60 8.89 -6.88
N THR A 225 -0.37 9.35 -5.64
CA THR A 225 0.22 8.53 -4.58
C THR A 225 -0.67 7.33 -4.25
N LEU A 226 -1.99 7.53 -4.19
CA LEU A 226 -2.94 6.42 -4.05
C LEU A 226 -2.84 5.45 -5.24
N CYS A 227 -2.83 5.94 -6.47
CA CYS A 227 -2.73 5.08 -7.65
C CYS A 227 -1.45 4.22 -7.66
N LEU A 228 -0.33 4.73 -7.14
CA LEU A 228 0.93 3.99 -7.03
C LEU A 228 0.88 2.87 -5.97
N ASN A 229 -0.04 2.92 -5.02
CA ASN A 229 -0.16 1.96 -3.93
C ASN A 229 -1.39 1.07 -4.12
N ALA A 230 -1.31 0.10 -5.04
CA ALA A 230 -2.45 -0.65 -5.53
C ALA A 230 -3.26 -1.37 -4.44
N ARG A 231 -2.61 -2.18 -3.60
CA ARG A 231 -3.29 -2.93 -2.52
C ARG A 231 -4.04 -2.00 -1.58
N PHE A 232 -3.38 -0.91 -1.17
CA PHE A 232 -3.97 0.10 -0.30
C PHE A 232 -5.20 0.75 -0.94
N SER A 233 -5.07 1.19 -2.20
CA SER A 233 -6.14 1.86 -2.92
C SER A 233 -7.34 0.97 -3.22
N PHE A 234 -7.09 -0.28 -3.61
CA PHE A 234 -8.18 -1.24 -3.78
C PHE A 234 -8.92 -1.53 -2.46
N ALA A 235 -8.21 -1.55 -1.33
CA ALA A 235 -8.84 -1.72 -0.02
C ALA A 235 -9.74 -0.54 0.35
N ILE A 236 -9.60 0.63 -0.26
CA ILE A 236 -10.45 1.82 -0.04
C ILE A 236 -11.23 2.24 -1.29
N MET A 237 -11.31 1.38 -2.31
CA MET A 237 -11.80 1.74 -3.64
C MET A 237 -13.23 2.27 -3.65
N THR A 238 -14.08 1.79 -2.74
CA THR A 238 -15.46 2.29 -2.65
C THR A 238 -15.50 3.79 -2.33
N ASP A 239 -14.78 4.25 -1.31
CA ASP A 239 -14.72 5.67 -0.93
C ASP A 239 -13.86 6.46 -1.95
N PHE A 240 -12.72 5.90 -2.35
CA PHE A 240 -11.79 6.54 -3.27
C PHE A 240 -12.37 6.71 -4.68
N GLY A 241 -12.91 5.64 -5.27
CA GLY A 241 -13.57 5.65 -6.57
C GLY A 241 -14.77 6.59 -6.59
N SER A 242 -15.59 6.60 -5.52
CA SER A 242 -16.70 7.55 -5.38
C SER A 242 -16.21 9.00 -5.44
N MET A 243 -15.14 9.34 -4.71
CA MET A 243 -14.57 10.68 -4.74
C MET A 243 -14.09 11.05 -6.16
N VAL A 244 -13.27 10.19 -6.74
CA VAL A 244 -12.58 10.39 -8.03
C VAL A 244 -13.55 10.49 -9.19
N LEU A 245 -14.63 9.70 -9.20
CA LEU A 245 -15.59 9.62 -10.31
C LEU A 245 -16.82 10.50 -10.13
N SER A 246 -16.93 11.23 -9.01
CA SER A 246 -18.14 11.99 -8.67
C SER A 246 -18.43 13.21 -9.52
N ARG A 247 -17.40 13.88 -10.07
CA ARG A 247 -17.53 15.19 -10.73
C ARG A 247 -16.76 15.20 -12.03
N TYR A 248 -17.49 15.10 -13.15
CA TYR A 248 -16.92 14.99 -14.50
C TYR A 248 -15.75 15.95 -14.77
N LEU A 249 -15.89 17.24 -14.46
CA LEU A 249 -14.83 18.23 -14.71
C LEU A 249 -13.54 17.93 -13.93
N VAL A 250 -13.67 17.57 -12.65
CA VAL A 250 -12.52 17.25 -11.79
C VAL A 250 -11.89 15.94 -12.24
N THR A 251 -12.71 14.92 -12.50
CA THR A 251 -12.28 13.60 -12.96
C THR A 251 -11.52 13.69 -14.29
N ASN A 252 -12.06 14.43 -15.26
CA ASN A 252 -11.43 14.60 -16.57
C ASN A 252 -10.08 15.32 -16.47
N ALA A 253 -10.00 16.39 -15.68
CA ALA A 253 -8.74 17.11 -15.47
C ALA A 253 -7.67 16.23 -14.78
N MET A 254 -8.08 15.46 -13.78
CA MET A 254 -7.22 14.52 -13.07
C MET A 254 -6.73 13.39 -13.98
N ILE A 255 -7.63 12.79 -14.79
CA ILE A 255 -7.25 11.74 -15.76
C ILE A 255 -6.22 12.26 -16.75
N ASN A 256 -6.41 13.46 -17.30
CA ASN A 256 -5.45 14.06 -18.22
C ASN A 256 -4.09 14.27 -17.55
N SER A 257 -4.06 14.74 -16.30
CA SER A 257 -2.82 14.93 -15.55
C SER A 257 -2.10 13.61 -15.23
N LEU A 258 -2.85 12.56 -14.89
CA LEU A 258 -2.28 11.25 -14.54
C LEU A 258 -1.85 10.46 -15.77
N LYS A 259 -2.52 10.61 -16.91
CA LYS A 259 -2.18 9.92 -18.17
C LYS A 259 -0.78 10.28 -18.69
N GLU A 260 -0.25 11.45 -18.32
CA GLU A 260 1.13 11.84 -18.63
C GLU A 260 2.17 11.10 -17.77
N LYS A 261 1.76 10.51 -16.65
CA LYS A 261 2.64 9.94 -15.63
C LYS A 261 2.45 8.44 -15.40
N LEU A 262 1.28 7.90 -15.73
CA LEU A 262 0.88 6.52 -15.44
C LEU A 262 0.47 5.80 -16.71
N VAL A 263 0.90 4.55 -16.81
CA VAL A 263 0.64 3.67 -17.94
C VAL A 263 -0.67 2.91 -17.72
N LEU A 264 -1.50 2.85 -18.76
CA LEU A 264 -2.75 2.09 -18.75
C LEU A 264 -2.49 0.60 -19.00
N ASN A 265 -3.30 -0.23 -18.38
CA ASN A 265 -3.38 -1.65 -18.64
C ASN A 265 -4.43 -1.90 -19.74
N ASP A 266 -4.00 -1.99 -20.99
CA ASP A 266 -4.87 -2.40 -22.09
C ASP A 266 -4.91 -3.94 -22.15
N LYS A 267 -6.08 -4.53 -22.39
CA LYS A 267 -6.24 -5.98 -22.58
C LYS A 267 -5.46 -6.49 -23.78
N ASP A 268 -5.35 -5.66 -24.81
CA ASP A 268 -4.71 -5.99 -26.09
C ASP A 268 -3.18 -5.78 -26.07
N GLU A 269 -2.65 -5.12 -25.04
CA GLU A 269 -1.23 -4.83 -24.89
C GLU A 269 -0.75 -5.11 -23.46
N GLU A 270 0.07 -6.15 -23.26
CA GLU A 270 0.71 -6.39 -21.98
C GLU A 270 1.87 -5.41 -21.74
N LYS A 271 1.68 -4.51 -20.78
CA LYS A 271 2.70 -3.56 -20.29
C LYS A 271 3.05 -3.91 -18.85
N GLU A 272 4.31 -4.22 -18.57
CA GLU A 272 4.78 -4.67 -17.25
C GLU A 272 4.65 -3.58 -16.17
N ASP A 273 4.66 -2.31 -16.57
CA ASP A 273 4.60 -1.12 -15.70
C ASP A 273 3.19 -0.49 -15.62
N ALA A 274 2.17 -1.20 -16.08
CA ALA A 274 0.80 -0.72 -16.08
C ALA A 274 0.26 -0.48 -14.66
N ASN A 275 -0.38 0.67 -14.46
CA ASN A 275 -0.98 1.04 -13.18
C ASN A 275 -2.44 0.56 -13.10
N LEU A 276 -2.67 -0.51 -12.34
CA LEU A 276 -4.00 -1.14 -12.24
C LEU A 276 -5.06 -0.22 -11.63
N VAL A 277 -4.72 0.60 -10.63
CA VAL A 277 -5.67 1.52 -9.98
C VAL A 277 -6.13 2.61 -10.94
N PHE A 278 -5.18 3.22 -11.64
CA PHE A 278 -5.47 4.24 -12.63
C PHE A 278 -6.27 3.67 -13.80
N SER A 279 -5.90 2.47 -14.27
CA SER A 279 -6.63 1.78 -15.33
C SER A 279 -8.08 1.48 -14.93
N TYR A 280 -8.29 0.99 -13.70
CA TYR A 280 -9.62 0.73 -13.14
C TYR A 280 -10.49 2.00 -13.19
N ILE A 281 -9.98 3.12 -12.68
CA ILE A 281 -10.67 4.42 -12.69
C ILE A 281 -10.92 4.93 -14.11
N TYR A 282 -9.90 4.85 -14.97
CA TYR A 282 -9.94 5.37 -16.33
C TYR A 282 -11.03 4.69 -17.16
N TYR A 283 -11.08 3.35 -17.15
CA TYR A 283 -12.06 2.62 -17.95
C TYR A 283 -13.48 2.74 -17.41
N ILE A 284 -13.68 2.86 -16.08
CA ILE A 284 -14.99 3.22 -15.53
C ILE A 284 -15.42 4.59 -16.06
N PHE A 285 -14.54 5.60 -15.99
CA PHE A 285 -14.88 6.96 -16.42
C PHE A 285 -15.24 7.03 -17.91
N HIS A 286 -14.55 6.27 -18.75
CA HIS A 286 -14.81 6.20 -20.18
C HIS A 286 -15.90 5.19 -20.57
N ASN A 287 -16.51 4.49 -19.61
CA ASN A 287 -17.49 3.43 -19.81
C ASN A 287 -17.01 2.29 -20.74
N ASP A 288 -15.73 1.95 -20.66
CA ASP A 288 -15.15 0.82 -21.39
C ASP A 288 -15.20 -0.44 -20.49
N TYR A 289 -16.30 -1.19 -20.62
CA TYR A 289 -16.53 -2.36 -19.76
C TYR A 289 -15.53 -3.49 -20.02
N GLU A 290 -15.12 -3.72 -21.27
CA GLU A 290 -14.21 -4.83 -21.59
C GLU A 290 -12.82 -4.61 -20.98
N GLN A 291 -12.28 -3.39 -21.12
CA GLN A 291 -11.00 -3.03 -20.55
C GLN A 291 -11.07 -2.97 -19.02
N TYR A 292 -12.14 -2.40 -18.47
CA TYR A 292 -12.42 -2.42 -17.04
C TYR A 292 -12.41 -3.84 -16.47
N TYR A 293 -13.14 -4.75 -17.11
CA TYR A 293 -13.23 -6.14 -16.68
C TYR A 293 -11.88 -6.84 -16.71
N ALA A 294 -11.07 -6.60 -17.75
CA ALA A 294 -9.71 -7.13 -17.81
C ALA A 294 -8.83 -6.64 -16.64
N VAL A 295 -8.98 -5.38 -16.21
CA VAL A 295 -8.29 -4.87 -15.01
C VAL A 295 -8.74 -5.60 -13.76
N VAL A 296 -10.05 -5.81 -13.57
CA VAL A 296 -10.61 -6.58 -12.43
C VAL A 296 -9.99 -7.98 -12.36
N LEU A 297 -9.93 -8.69 -13.50
CA LEU A 297 -9.32 -10.02 -13.57
C LEU A 297 -7.84 -9.98 -13.18
N LYS A 298 -7.06 -9.00 -13.66
CA LYS A 298 -5.65 -8.84 -13.28
C LYS A 298 -5.47 -8.54 -11.79
N VAL A 299 -6.34 -7.72 -11.19
CA VAL A 299 -6.30 -7.42 -9.75
C VAL A 299 -6.56 -8.70 -8.93
N LEU A 300 -7.59 -9.47 -9.29
CA LEU A 300 -7.90 -10.74 -8.63
C LEU A 300 -6.78 -11.78 -8.79
N ARG A 301 -6.15 -11.87 -9.98
CA ARG A 301 -4.94 -12.69 -10.18
C ARG A 301 -3.83 -12.28 -9.21
N GLY A 302 -3.60 -10.98 -9.05
CA GLY A 302 -2.66 -10.44 -8.06
C GLY A 302 -2.98 -10.88 -6.64
N VAL A 303 -4.25 -10.79 -6.23
CA VAL A 303 -4.72 -11.25 -4.91
C VAL A 303 -4.45 -12.74 -4.70
N ILE A 304 -4.81 -13.58 -5.67
CA ILE A 304 -4.59 -15.03 -5.59
C ILE A 304 -3.09 -15.34 -5.47
N ASN A 305 -2.25 -14.70 -6.29
CA ASN A 305 -0.80 -14.86 -6.23
C ASN A 305 -0.24 -14.45 -4.86
N ASN A 306 -0.74 -13.36 -4.27
CA ASN A 306 -0.33 -12.93 -2.95
C ASN A 306 -0.69 -13.96 -1.87
N MET A 307 -1.89 -14.54 -1.94
CA MET A 307 -2.31 -15.59 -1.00
C MET A 307 -1.46 -16.86 -1.07
N LEU A 308 -0.90 -17.17 -2.25
CA LEU A 308 0.00 -18.30 -2.43
C LEU A 308 1.44 -18.00 -2.00
N THR A 309 1.83 -16.72 -1.98
CA THR A 309 3.22 -16.29 -1.76
C THR A 309 3.49 -15.86 -0.32
N PHE A 310 2.55 -15.13 0.28
CA PHE A 310 2.73 -14.46 1.56
C PHE A 310 2.09 -15.21 2.73
N ALA A 311 2.81 -15.29 3.84
CA ALA A 311 2.32 -15.89 5.07
C ALA A 311 1.17 -15.09 5.70
N ASN A 312 1.13 -13.76 5.50
CA ASN A 312 0.19 -12.83 6.12
C ASN A 312 -0.84 -12.26 5.12
N HIS A 313 -1.53 -13.14 4.40
CA HIS A 313 -2.41 -12.78 3.28
C HIS A 313 -3.88 -12.50 3.68
N ASP A 314 -4.20 -12.37 4.97
CA ASP A 314 -5.57 -12.15 5.45
C ASP A 314 -6.24 -10.92 4.79
N LEU A 315 -5.46 -9.88 4.52
CA LEU A 315 -5.97 -8.70 3.82
C LEU A 315 -6.15 -8.88 2.33
N ASP A 316 -5.28 -9.64 1.66
CA ASP A 316 -5.49 -9.97 0.26
C ASP A 316 -6.78 -10.78 0.11
N LEU A 317 -7.03 -11.72 1.02
CA LEU A 317 -8.30 -12.46 1.09
C LEU A 317 -9.49 -11.52 1.31
N ALA A 318 -9.41 -10.59 2.27
CA ALA A 318 -10.49 -9.62 2.51
C ALA A 318 -10.74 -8.72 1.30
N LEU A 319 -9.67 -8.28 0.63
CA LEU A 319 -9.74 -7.48 -0.58
C LEU A 319 -10.40 -8.25 -1.72
N GLY A 320 -9.95 -9.48 -1.97
CA GLY A 320 -10.52 -10.38 -2.96
C GLY A 320 -12.01 -10.61 -2.74
N ASN A 321 -12.40 -10.91 -1.50
CA ASN A 321 -13.81 -11.11 -1.15
C ASN A 321 -14.65 -9.84 -1.37
N SER A 322 -14.11 -8.66 -1.05
CA SER A 322 -14.79 -7.39 -1.32
C SER A 322 -15.00 -7.16 -2.81
N LEU A 323 -13.99 -7.46 -3.63
CA LEU A 323 -14.04 -7.28 -5.08
C LEU A 323 -14.99 -8.30 -5.74
N VAL A 324 -14.95 -9.58 -5.34
CA VAL A 324 -15.90 -10.59 -5.84
C VAL A 324 -17.34 -10.22 -5.45
N LYS A 325 -17.55 -9.63 -4.28
CA LYS A 325 -18.87 -9.17 -3.85
C LYS A 325 -19.38 -7.97 -4.66
N SER A 326 -18.50 -7.08 -5.13
CA SER A 326 -18.89 -5.92 -5.96
C SER A 326 -19.12 -6.31 -7.42
N GLU A 327 -18.20 -7.08 -8.00
CA GLU A 327 -18.22 -7.42 -9.43
C GLU A 327 -19.07 -8.67 -9.73
N GLY A 328 -19.31 -9.49 -8.71
CA GLY A 328 -20.06 -10.74 -8.81
C GLY A 328 -19.15 -11.96 -9.04
N TYR A 329 -19.63 -13.14 -8.63
CA TYR A 329 -18.86 -14.40 -8.66
C TYR A 329 -18.52 -14.90 -10.08
N GLN A 330 -19.08 -14.29 -11.14
CA GLN A 330 -18.76 -14.67 -12.52
C GLN A 330 -17.28 -14.41 -12.82
N VAL A 331 -16.67 -13.37 -12.23
CA VAL A 331 -15.23 -13.08 -12.37
C VAL A 331 -14.35 -14.25 -11.98
N ILE A 332 -14.75 -15.02 -10.97
CA ILE A 332 -13.99 -16.18 -10.50
C ILE A 332 -14.10 -17.34 -11.48
N ILE A 333 -15.27 -17.52 -12.08
CA ILE A 333 -15.49 -18.54 -13.10
C ILE A 333 -14.69 -18.20 -14.35
N ASP A 334 -14.70 -16.94 -14.78
CA ASP A 334 -13.98 -16.49 -15.97
C ASP A 334 -12.46 -16.60 -15.78
N LEU A 335 -11.94 -16.24 -14.60
CA LEU A 335 -10.53 -16.47 -14.25
C LEU A 335 -10.16 -17.95 -14.32
N PHE A 336 -11.00 -18.82 -13.75
CA PHE A 336 -10.78 -20.26 -13.82
C PHE A 336 -10.84 -20.76 -15.27
N HIS A 337 -11.72 -20.23 -16.10
CA HIS A 337 -11.82 -20.61 -17.50
C HIS A 337 -10.57 -20.26 -18.31
N GLU A 338 -9.92 -19.12 -18.01
CA GLU A 338 -8.74 -18.65 -18.75
C GLU A 338 -7.51 -19.55 -18.60
N ASP A 339 -7.28 -20.13 -17.42
CA ASP A 339 -6.05 -20.91 -17.15
C ASP A 339 -6.27 -22.24 -16.40
N TYR A 340 -7.50 -22.57 -16.04
CA TYR A 340 -7.89 -23.71 -15.22
C TYR A 340 -7.11 -23.82 -13.90
N ASN A 341 -6.71 -22.69 -13.31
CA ASN A 341 -6.00 -22.67 -12.05
C ASN A 341 -6.92 -23.01 -10.87
N THR A 342 -6.87 -24.26 -10.43
CA THR A 342 -7.67 -24.76 -9.29
C THR A 342 -7.40 -24.06 -7.95
N PHE A 343 -6.26 -23.38 -7.79
CA PHE A 343 -5.97 -22.63 -6.55
C PHE A 343 -6.97 -21.51 -6.28
N ILE A 344 -7.65 -20.99 -7.32
CA ILE A 344 -8.68 -19.97 -7.16
C ILE A 344 -9.79 -20.42 -6.20
N PHE A 345 -10.14 -21.71 -6.20
CA PHE A 345 -11.16 -22.28 -5.32
C PHE A 345 -10.65 -22.61 -3.90
N THR A 346 -9.33 -22.57 -3.69
CA THR A 346 -8.75 -22.54 -2.35
C THR A 346 -8.88 -21.14 -1.75
N CYS A 347 -8.64 -20.10 -2.55
CA CYS A 347 -8.80 -18.71 -2.14
C CYS A 347 -10.28 -18.32 -1.96
N PHE A 348 -11.14 -18.78 -2.87
CA PHE A 348 -12.58 -18.50 -2.90
C PHE A 348 -13.35 -19.83 -2.89
N PRO A 349 -13.65 -20.39 -1.71
CA PRO A 349 -14.27 -21.71 -1.61
C PRO A 349 -15.63 -21.76 -2.30
N ILE A 350 -15.89 -22.81 -3.09
CA ILE A 350 -17.13 -23.00 -3.86
C ILE A 350 -18.37 -22.95 -2.95
N GLN A 351 -18.25 -23.36 -1.69
CA GLN A 351 -19.35 -23.31 -0.72
C GLN A 351 -19.81 -21.87 -0.40
N THR A 352 -18.98 -20.87 -0.67
CA THR A 352 -19.34 -19.45 -0.49
C THR A 352 -20.16 -18.89 -1.65
N PHE A 353 -20.25 -19.60 -2.77
CA PHE A 353 -20.94 -19.13 -3.97
C PHE A 353 -22.47 -19.22 -3.80
N PRO A 354 -23.23 -18.30 -4.43
CA PRO A 354 -24.67 -18.40 -4.56
C PRO A 354 -25.09 -19.77 -5.13
N LEU A 355 -26.18 -20.33 -4.62
CA LEU A 355 -26.62 -21.69 -4.98
C LEU A 355 -26.87 -21.83 -6.49
N GLU A 356 -27.42 -20.80 -7.15
CA GLU A 356 -27.63 -20.81 -8.60
C GLU A 356 -26.34 -20.88 -9.44
N MET A 357 -25.19 -20.47 -8.90
CA MET A 357 -23.92 -20.45 -9.62
C MET A 357 -23.12 -21.74 -9.47
N ARG A 358 -23.36 -22.52 -8.40
CA ARG A 358 -22.64 -23.77 -8.15
C ARG A 358 -22.74 -24.79 -9.30
N PRO A 359 -23.90 -24.96 -9.98
CA PRO A 359 -23.97 -25.80 -11.18
C PRO A 359 -23.04 -25.34 -12.29
N LYS A 360 -22.92 -24.02 -12.53
CA LYS A 360 -21.98 -23.47 -13.53
C LYS A 360 -20.53 -23.79 -13.18
N VAL A 361 -20.15 -23.62 -11.92
CA VAL A 361 -18.81 -23.98 -11.43
C VAL A 361 -18.53 -25.46 -11.67
N ARG A 362 -19.49 -26.34 -11.37
CA ARG A 362 -19.37 -27.78 -11.65
C ARG A 362 -19.15 -28.04 -13.14
N ASP A 363 -19.93 -27.42 -14.01
CA ASP A 363 -19.85 -27.65 -15.46
C ASP A 363 -18.48 -27.20 -16.01
N GLU A 364 -17.94 -26.06 -15.54
CA GLU A 364 -16.57 -25.64 -15.87
C GLU A 364 -15.49 -26.59 -15.35
N LEU A 365 -15.63 -27.13 -14.12
CA LEU A 365 -14.72 -28.15 -13.60
C LEU A 365 -14.74 -29.42 -14.47
N VAL A 366 -15.92 -29.83 -14.97
CA VAL A 366 -16.04 -30.98 -15.88
C VAL A 366 -15.38 -30.69 -17.23
N THR A 367 -15.59 -29.50 -17.80
CA THR A 367 -14.89 -29.07 -19.02
C THR A 367 -13.38 -29.07 -18.84
N ALA A 368 -12.90 -28.58 -17.70
CA ALA A 368 -11.47 -28.58 -17.36
C ALA A 368 -10.88 -30.01 -17.30
N ILE A 369 -11.61 -30.98 -16.72
CA ILE A 369 -11.19 -32.39 -16.75
C ILE A 369 -11.05 -32.90 -18.18
N GLN A 370 -12.03 -32.62 -19.05
CA GLN A 370 -12.00 -33.06 -20.45
C GLN A 370 -10.79 -32.47 -21.17
N PHE A 371 -10.52 -31.18 -20.95
CA PHE A 371 -9.35 -30.51 -21.50
C PHE A 371 -8.03 -31.16 -21.06
N PHE A 372 -7.84 -31.40 -19.77
CA PHE A 372 -6.60 -32.03 -19.27
C PHE A 372 -6.50 -33.50 -19.65
N ALA A 373 -7.60 -34.26 -19.65
CA ALA A 373 -7.62 -35.65 -20.09
C ALA A 373 -7.18 -35.78 -21.56
N ALA A 374 -7.66 -34.91 -22.45
CA ALA A 374 -7.22 -34.88 -23.85
C ALA A 374 -5.71 -34.57 -23.98
N ARG A 375 -5.16 -33.73 -23.09
CA ARG A 375 -3.73 -33.41 -23.08
C ARG A 375 -2.84 -34.53 -22.53
N MET A 376 -3.39 -35.52 -21.83
CA MET A 376 -2.61 -36.64 -21.28
C MET A 376 -2.04 -37.58 -22.36
N GLU A 377 -2.60 -37.56 -23.57
CA GLU A 377 -2.05 -38.29 -24.71
C GLU A 377 -0.65 -37.76 -25.09
N ASN A 378 -0.38 -36.48 -24.83
CA ASN A 378 0.93 -35.87 -25.06
C ASN A 378 1.87 -36.11 -23.88
N GLU A 379 2.97 -36.84 -24.13
CA GLU A 379 3.99 -37.16 -23.11
C GLU A 379 4.51 -35.94 -22.35
N LYS A 380 4.66 -34.79 -23.02
CA LYS A 380 5.17 -33.55 -22.41
C LYS A 380 4.25 -33.01 -21.32
N TYR A 381 2.93 -33.23 -21.43
CA TYR A 381 1.92 -32.65 -20.53
C TYR A 381 1.23 -33.70 -19.66
N ARG A 382 1.55 -34.99 -19.82
CA ARG A 382 0.86 -36.10 -19.17
C ARG A 382 0.85 -35.99 -17.64
N LEU A 383 2.01 -35.75 -17.04
CA LEU A 383 2.13 -35.70 -15.58
C LEU A 383 1.39 -34.49 -14.98
N SER A 384 1.61 -33.29 -15.52
CA SER A 384 0.94 -32.09 -15.05
C SER A 384 -0.57 -32.13 -15.29
N SER A 385 -1.02 -32.70 -16.41
CA SER A 385 -2.45 -32.88 -16.68
C SER A 385 -3.09 -33.88 -15.73
N PHE A 386 -2.39 -34.96 -15.37
CA PHE A 386 -2.86 -35.92 -14.36
C PHE A 386 -3.05 -35.25 -12.99
N GLU A 387 -2.08 -34.45 -12.55
CA GLU A 387 -2.18 -33.69 -11.29
C GLU A 387 -3.38 -32.75 -11.29
N GLN A 388 -3.61 -32.01 -12.39
CA GLN A 388 -4.78 -31.13 -12.51
C GLN A 388 -6.10 -31.91 -12.48
N VAL A 389 -6.19 -33.05 -13.19
CA VAL A 389 -7.37 -33.92 -13.13
C VAL A 389 -7.63 -34.41 -11.70
N MET A 390 -6.60 -34.79 -10.95
CA MET A 390 -6.77 -35.18 -9.54
C MET A 390 -7.26 -34.01 -8.67
N ASN A 391 -6.69 -32.82 -8.83
CA ASN A 391 -7.09 -31.63 -8.08
C ASN A 391 -8.55 -31.24 -8.37
N ILE A 392 -8.95 -31.26 -9.64
CA ILE A 392 -10.33 -30.95 -10.06
C ILE A 392 -11.30 -32.03 -9.55
N ASN A 393 -10.94 -33.32 -9.65
CA ASN A 393 -11.75 -34.41 -9.12
C ASN A 393 -11.96 -34.29 -7.60
N ARG A 394 -10.95 -33.83 -6.86
CA ARG A 394 -11.08 -33.54 -5.43
C ARG A 394 -12.09 -32.42 -5.21
N LEU A 395 -12.01 -31.31 -5.95
CA LEU A 395 -13.00 -30.22 -5.87
C LEU A 395 -14.42 -30.69 -6.17
N LEU A 396 -14.60 -31.50 -7.22
CA LEU A 396 -15.89 -32.08 -7.57
C LEU A 396 -16.43 -32.99 -6.46
N THR A 397 -15.57 -33.86 -5.94
CA THR A 397 -15.93 -34.76 -4.85
C THR A 397 -16.25 -34.00 -3.57
N ASP A 398 -15.48 -32.99 -3.19
CA ASP A 398 -15.71 -32.29 -1.92
C ASP A 398 -16.97 -31.41 -1.95
N ASN A 399 -17.33 -30.86 -3.11
CA ASN A 399 -18.41 -29.88 -3.24
C ASN A 399 -19.70 -30.43 -3.85
N PHE A 400 -19.66 -31.56 -4.57
CA PHE A 400 -20.79 -32.06 -5.35
C PHE A 400 -21.02 -33.58 -5.17
N LYS A 401 -20.75 -34.14 -3.98
CA LYS A 401 -20.93 -35.59 -3.67
C LYS A 401 -22.28 -36.16 -4.08
N GLU A 402 -23.35 -35.38 -3.96
CA GLU A 402 -24.71 -35.81 -4.27
C GLU A 402 -24.91 -36.12 -5.75
N TRP A 403 -24.07 -35.59 -6.63
CA TRP A 403 -24.12 -35.86 -8.07
C TRP A 403 -23.51 -37.21 -8.46
N TYR A 404 -22.66 -37.80 -7.60
CA TYR A 404 -22.06 -39.11 -7.81
C TYR A 404 -22.91 -40.27 -7.24
N LYS A 405 -24.05 -39.94 -6.62
CA LYS A 405 -25.07 -40.92 -6.18
C LYS A 405 -26.13 -41.06 -7.26
#